data_AF-A0A9Q1JYQ1-F1
#
_entry.id   AF-A0A9Q1JYQ1-F1
#
_cell.length_a   1.000
_cell.length_b   1.000
_cell.length_c   1.000
_cell.angle_alpha   90.00
_cell.angle_beta   90.00
_cell.angle_gamma   90.00
#
_symmetry.space_group_name_H-M   'P 1'
#
loop_
_entity.id
_entity.type
_entity.pdbx_description
1 polymer ?
#
loop_
_entity_poly.entity_id
_entity_poly.type
_entity_poly.pdbx_seq_one_letter_code
_entity_poly.pdbx_strand_id
1 'polypeptide(L)'
;MILSQKSSAMAVRLGILFAIFSLQVLFITLTAEAERSDMRFLLTSNATNGVRHAPGFCAMYDICGARKDGKVLNCPLNAPAVKPDPLFSSKIQSLCPTVTGDVCCTEEQFDTLRTQVQQVNNNLTVDAIEFYITDAFGEGMYNSCKDVKFGTMNTRAIEFVAGGAKDFRGWYAFIGRQVGPNVPGSPYAINFPSSVPESSGMKPMNVSSYSCSDPLLGCSCGDCPSSPTCSSSASPPTSKSNTCSLKMGSLKAKCSDVAVAVVYIVLVSSFLGWGFVHRKKEMSPAFKTKPLANTRSGNGMHSEDQKDAELPLPILLDGERSSGGVKLSVVQGYISNFYRKYGAWVARRPGLVLFSSLAIVLGLCLGLIHFKVETRPEKLWVGPGSRAAKEKQFFDSHLAPFYRIEQLIIATIPDSQGNSPSILTESNIKLLFDMQKKVSTMVLLFLKPTALRIPSIKVDDIRANFSGSMVSLVDICYKPLGQDCATQSILQYFKMNPDNFDNYGGVDHVGYCFEVCHI
;
A
#
# COMPACT_ATOMS: atom_id res chain seq x y z
N MET A 1 -25.31 -72.33 3.27
CA MET A 1 -26.24 -71.20 3.51
C MET A 1 -25.44 -70.15 4.28
N ILE A 2 -24.84 -69.12 3.70
CA ILE A 2 -25.44 -67.91 3.13
C ILE A 2 -24.28 -67.25 2.36
N LEU A 3 -24.17 -67.41 1.04
CA LEU A 3 -23.21 -66.64 0.21
C LEU A 3 -23.43 -66.81 -1.31
N SER A 4 -24.64 -67.19 -1.74
CA SER A 4 -24.99 -67.28 -3.18
C SER A 4 -26.41 -66.80 -3.43
N GLN A 5 -26.73 -65.58 -2.99
CA GLN A 5 -28.03 -64.95 -3.31
C GLN A 5 -28.00 -63.40 -3.33
N LYS A 6 -26.81 -62.77 -3.32
CA LYS A 6 -26.68 -61.30 -3.27
C LYS A 6 -26.18 -60.63 -4.55
N SER A 7 -25.92 -61.39 -5.62
CA SER A 7 -25.42 -60.83 -6.89
C SER A 7 -26.55 -60.38 -7.85
N SER A 8 -27.72 -61.04 -7.83
CA SER A 8 -28.81 -60.72 -8.77
C SER A 8 -29.58 -59.43 -8.43
N ALA A 9 -29.65 -59.05 -7.15
CA ALA A 9 -30.39 -57.85 -6.73
C ALA A 9 -29.65 -56.53 -7.03
N MET A 10 -28.33 -56.55 -7.17
CA MET A 10 -27.53 -55.34 -7.41
C MET A 10 -27.50 -54.96 -8.90
N ALA A 11 -27.48 -55.96 -9.80
CA ALA A 11 -27.57 -55.74 -11.25
C ALA A 11 -28.94 -55.19 -11.69
N VAL A 12 -30.04 -55.67 -11.07
CA VAL A 12 -31.39 -55.17 -11.35
C VAL A 12 -31.59 -53.74 -10.83
N ARG A 13 -31.04 -53.40 -9.66
CA ARG A 13 -31.12 -52.03 -9.11
C ARG A 13 -30.29 -51.04 -9.91
N LEU A 14 -29.13 -51.45 -10.44
CA LEU A 14 -28.28 -50.60 -11.27
C LEU A 14 -28.88 -50.36 -12.67
N GLY A 15 -29.54 -51.38 -13.24
CA GLY A 15 -30.27 -51.24 -14.52
C GLY A 15 -31.51 -50.34 -14.44
N ILE A 16 -32.25 -50.38 -13.32
CA ILE A 16 -33.41 -49.50 -13.09
C ILE A 16 -32.97 -48.04 -12.90
N LEU A 17 -31.87 -47.80 -12.18
CA LEU A 17 -31.29 -46.46 -12.03
C LEU A 17 -30.80 -45.88 -13.36
N PHE A 18 -30.19 -46.71 -14.23
CA PHE A 18 -29.76 -46.28 -15.56
C PHE A 18 -30.94 -45.98 -16.51
N ALA A 19 -32.04 -46.76 -16.40
CA ALA A 19 -33.26 -46.52 -17.17
C ALA A 19 -33.99 -45.24 -16.72
N ILE A 20 -34.03 -44.95 -15.41
CA ILE A 20 -34.62 -43.71 -14.87
C ILE A 20 -33.78 -42.48 -15.27
N PHE A 21 -32.45 -42.59 -15.26
CA PHE A 21 -31.56 -41.51 -15.68
C PHE A 21 -31.67 -41.23 -17.18
N SER A 22 -31.84 -42.28 -18.01
CA SER A 22 -32.05 -42.15 -19.46
C SER A 22 -33.43 -41.55 -19.81
N LEU A 23 -34.46 -41.84 -18.99
CA LEU A 23 -35.79 -41.27 -19.16
C LEU A 23 -35.87 -39.79 -18.75
N GLN A 24 -35.08 -39.37 -17.74
CA GLN A 24 -34.95 -37.96 -17.34
C GLN A 24 -34.23 -37.12 -18.41
N VAL A 25 -33.21 -37.67 -19.07
CA VAL A 25 -32.52 -36.98 -20.17
C VAL A 25 -33.43 -36.83 -21.40
N LEU A 26 -34.27 -37.82 -21.70
CA LEU A 26 -35.24 -37.75 -22.80
C LEU A 26 -36.36 -36.71 -22.54
N PHE A 27 -36.77 -36.55 -21.27
CA PHE A 27 -37.77 -35.54 -20.85
C PHE A 27 -37.21 -34.11 -20.88
N ILE A 28 -35.91 -33.93 -20.63
CA ILE A 28 -35.22 -32.63 -20.74
C ILE A 28 -35.00 -32.24 -22.22
N THR A 29 -34.79 -33.21 -23.12
CA THR A 29 -34.72 -32.92 -24.57
C THR A 29 -36.08 -32.72 -25.23
N LEU A 30 -37.19 -33.19 -24.64
CA LEU A 30 -38.56 -32.97 -25.14
C LEU A 30 -39.25 -31.72 -24.54
N THR A 31 -38.62 -31.03 -23.59
CA THR A 31 -39.14 -29.79 -22.98
C THR A 31 -38.37 -28.53 -23.41
N ALA A 32 -37.46 -28.65 -24.37
CA ALA A 32 -36.81 -27.53 -25.04
C ALA A 32 -37.47 -27.20 -26.39
N GLU A 33 -38.81 -27.16 -26.45
CA GLU A 33 -39.52 -26.60 -27.60
C GLU A 33 -40.95 -26.21 -27.22
N ALA A 34 -41.09 -25.22 -26.33
CA ALA A 34 -42.29 -24.40 -26.20
C ALA A 34 -42.04 -23.23 -25.23
N GLU A 35 -41.63 -22.08 -25.76
CA GLU A 35 -42.14 -20.79 -25.28
C GLU A 35 -42.26 -19.84 -26.48
N ARG A 36 -43.53 -19.54 -26.76
CA ARG A 36 -44.00 -18.18 -27.06
C ARG A 36 -43.84 -17.67 -28.49
N SER A 37 -44.63 -18.26 -29.38
CA SER A 37 -45.44 -17.49 -30.30
C SER A 37 -46.49 -16.67 -29.53
N ASP A 38 -46.30 -15.36 -29.41
CA ASP A 38 -47.42 -14.44 -29.53
C ASP A 38 -46.99 -13.00 -29.88
N MET A 39 -47.68 -12.49 -30.89
CA MET A 39 -47.87 -11.09 -31.27
C MET A 39 -46.68 -10.32 -31.87
N ARG A 40 -46.24 -10.77 -33.06
CA ARG A 40 -45.83 -9.82 -34.12
C ARG A 40 -47.06 -9.03 -34.52
N PHE A 41 -47.18 -7.83 -33.99
CA PHE A 41 -48.11 -6.83 -34.50
C PHE A 41 -47.62 -6.44 -35.91
N LEU A 42 -48.22 -7.04 -36.94
CA LEU A 42 -48.09 -6.60 -38.33
C LEU A 42 -48.79 -5.23 -38.45
N LEU A 43 -48.07 -4.17 -38.12
CA LEU A 43 -48.33 -2.88 -38.75
C LEU A 43 -47.65 -2.91 -40.11
N THR A 44 -48.40 -3.39 -41.10
CA THR A 44 -48.22 -3.01 -42.50
C THR A 44 -48.43 -1.50 -42.62
N SER A 45 -47.42 -0.73 -42.27
CA SER A 45 -47.27 0.63 -42.79
C SER A 45 -46.63 0.51 -44.16
N ASN A 46 -47.49 0.54 -45.17
CA ASN A 46 -47.11 0.73 -46.56
C ASN A 46 -46.36 2.07 -46.68
N ALA A 47 -45.03 2.03 -46.64
CA ALA A 47 -44.15 3.14 -46.98
C ALA A 47 -43.01 2.60 -47.84
N THR A 48 -43.26 2.53 -49.13
CA THR A 48 -42.22 2.38 -50.15
C THR A 48 -41.27 3.57 -50.09
N ASN A 49 -40.18 3.45 -49.33
CA ASN A 49 -38.93 4.17 -49.55
C ASN A 49 -37.79 3.15 -49.41
N GLY A 50 -37.18 2.79 -50.53
CA GLY A 50 -36.27 1.66 -50.65
C GLY A 50 -35.08 1.72 -49.69
N VAL A 51 -34.88 0.64 -48.94
CA VAL A 51 -33.69 0.41 -48.12
C VAL A 51 -32.50 0.22 -49.05
N ARG A 52 -31.71 1.28 -49.27
CA ARG A 52 -30.44 1.22 -50.00
C ARG A 52 -29.29 1.27 -49.00
N HIS A 53 -28.68 0.13 -48.72
CA HIS A 53 -27.36 0.08 -48.10
C HIS A 53 -26.32 0.04 -49.23
N ALA A 54 -25.91 1.22 -49.70
CA ALA A 54 -24.99 1.37 -50.83
C ALA A 54 -23.81 2.29 -50.48
N PRO A 55 -22.62 2.09 -51.07
CA PRO A 55 -21.51 3.02 -50.92
C PRO A 55 -21.91 4.45 -51.29
N GLY A 56 -21.50 5.42 -50.47
CA GLY A 56 -21.82 6.84 -50.68
C GLY A 56 -23.19 7.29 -50.15
N PHE A 57 -23.91 6.43 -49.44
CA PHE A 57 -25.17 6.76 -48.76
C PHE A 57 -25.04 6.63 -47.24
N CYS A 58 -25.72 7.54 -46.54
CA CYS A 58 -25.80 7.64 -45.09
C CYS A 58 -27.07 6.94 -44.59
N ALA A 59 -26.97 6.23 -43.47
CA ALA A 59 -28.14 5.65 -42.79
C ALA A 59 -28.89 6.67 -41.93
N MET A 60 -28.18 7.72 -41.51
CA MET A 60 -28.71 8.82 -40.73
C MET A 60 -28.08 10.14 -41.19
N TYR A 61 -28.85 11.21 -41.16
CA TYR A 61 -28.38 12.55 -41.51
C TYR A 61 -29.30 13.57 -40.84
N ASP A 62 -28.71 14.63 -40.27
CA ASP A 62 -29.41 15.69 -39.53
C ASP A 62 -30.03 15.24 -38.19
N ILE A 63 -30.44 16.21 -37.37
CA ILE A 63 -31.09 16.02 -36.07
C ILE A 63 -32.60 16.24 -36.23
N CYS A 64 -33.42 15.31 -35.73
CA CYS A 64 -34.88 15.48 -35.71
C CYS A 64 -35.53 15.11 -34.38
N GLY A 65 -34.75 14.87 -33.34
CA GLY A 65 -35.30 14.83 -32.00
C GLY A 65 -34.26 14.77 -30.92
N ALA A 66 -34.73 14.59 -29.68
CA ALA A 66 -33.91 14.45 -28.49
C ALA A 66 -34.70 13.67 -27.43
N ARG A 67 -33.99 12.97 -26.53
CA ARG A 67 -34.59 12.16 -25.47
C ARG A 67 -34.96 13.02 -24.24
N LYS A 68 -35.75 12.45 -23.30
CA LYS A 68 -36.19 13.10 -22.03
C LYS A 68 -35.03 13.67 -21.18
N ASP A 69 -33.81 13.18 -21.38
CA ASP A 69 -32.60 13.62 -20.68
C ASP A 69 -31.77 14.65 -21.45
N GLY A 70 -32.23 15.09 -22.62
CA GLY A 70 -31.60 16.18 -23.39
C GLY A 70 -30.53 15.76 -24.39
N LYS A 71 -30.31 14.45 -24.62
CA LYS A 71 -29.42 14.00 -25.71
C LYS A 71 -30.16 13.98 -27.06
N VAL A 72 -29.57 14.62 -28.07
CA VAL A 72 -30.12 14.68 -29.44
C VAL A 72 -30.08 13.31 -30.13
N LEU A 73 -31.01 13.11 -31.06
CA LEU A 73 -31.21 11.89 -31.83
C LEU A 73 -31.22 12.23 -33.32
N ASN A 74 -30.42 11.48 -34.07
CA ASN A 74 -30.27 11.65 -35.50
C ASN A 74 -31.49 11.09 -36.24
N CYS A 75 -31.75 11.63 -37.43
CA CYS A 75 -32.82 11.12 -38.27
C CYS A 75 -32.41 9.86 -39.01
N PRO A 76 -33.28 8.83 -39.06
CA PRO A 76 -33.10 7.69 -39.95
C PRO A 76 -33.43 8.12 -41.39
N LEU A 77 -32.54 8.87 -42.03
CA LEU A 77 -32.68 9.36 -43.39
C LEU A 77 -31.64 8.71 -44.30
N ASN A 78 -32.10 7.98 -45.31
CA ASN A 78 -31.25 7.45 -46.36
C ASN A 78 -30.92 8.55 -47.38
N ALA A 79 -29.77 9.21 -47.20
CA ALA A 79 -29.33 10.35 -47.99
C ALA A 79 -27.92 10.12 -48.56
N PRO A 80 -27.57 10.68 -49.72
CA PRO A 80 -26.19 10.64 -50.20
C PRO A 80 -25.27 11.40 -49.23
N ALA A 81 -24.03 10.93 -49.07
CA ALA A 81 -23.02 11.62 -48.27
C ALA A 81 -22.72 13.00 -48.86
N VAL A 82 -22.48 13.97 -47.98
CA VAL A 82 -22.33 15.38 -48.37
C VAL A 82 -20.88 15.79 -48.22
N LYS A 83 -20.35 16.47 -49.25
CA LYS A 83 -19.01 17.06 -49.19
C LYS A 83 -19.02 18.26 -48.24
N PRO A 84 -18.25 18.24 -47.13
CA PRO A 84 -18.20 19.35 -46.20
C PRO A 84 -17.51 20.56 -46.83
N ASP A 85 -17.91 21.77 -46.44
CA ASP A 85 -17.20 22.99 -46.80
C ASP A 85 -15.80 23.04 -46.16
N PRO A 86 -14.85 23.86 -46.65
CA PRO A 86 -13.47 23.84 -46.17
C PRO A 86 -13.31 24.15 -44.67
N LEU A 87 -14.17 25.01 -44.11
CA LEU A 87 -14.14 25.36 -42.69
C LEU A 87 -14.60 24.16 -41.85
N PHE A 88 -15.72 23.55 -42.24
CA PHE A 88 -16.24 22.38 -41.56
C PHE A 88 -15.32 21.16 -41.70
N SER A 89 -14.73 20.95 -42.87
CA SER A 89 -13.72 19.91 -43.11
C SER A 89 -12.51 20.06 -42.19
N SER A 90 -12.02 21.29 -41.98
CA SER A 90 -10.93 21.57 -41.03
C SER A 90 -11.34 21.31 -39.58
N LYS A 91 -12.58 21.68 -39.19
CA LYS A 91 -13.13 21.33 -37.86
C LYS A 91 -13.17 19.82 -37.66
N ILE A 92 -13.67 19.07 -38.63
CA ILE A 92 -13.72 17.59 -38.58
C ILE A 92 -12.31 17.02 -38.40
N GLN A 93 -11.36 17.44 -39.21
CA GLN A 93 -9.98 16.93 -39.17
C GLN A 93 -9.25 17.26 -37.86
N SER A 94 -9.65 18.32 -37.14
CA SER A 94 -9.10 18.64 -35.83
C SER A 94 -9.43 17.61 -34.74
N LEU A 95 -10.58 16.91 -34.87
CA LEU A 95 -11.01 15.86 -33.94
C LEU A 95 -10.82 14.44 -34.52
N CYS A 96 -11.01 14.28 -35.83
CA CYS A 96 -10.98 13.01 -36.54
C CYS A 96 -10.12 13.14 -37.80
N PRO A 97 -8.78 13.16 -37.69
CA PRO A 97 -7.88 13.43 -38.81
C PRO A 97 -7.92 12.38 -39.92
N THR A 98 -8.45 11.19 -39.64
CA THR A 98 -8.61 10.10 -40.61
C THR A 98 -9.79 10.31 -41.56
N VAL A 99 -10.71 11.24 -41.27
CA VAL A 99 -11.89 11.52 -42.10
C VAL A 99 -11.55 12.61 -43.13
N THR A 100 -11.44 12.23 -44.41
CA THR A 100 -10.97 13.12 -45.49
C THR A 100 -11.90 13.19 -46.72
N GLY A 101 -13.12 12.67 -46.61
CA GLY A 101 -14.08 12.59 -47.71
C GLY A 101 -15.47 13.16 -47.38
N ASP A 102 -16.47 12.74 -48.15
CA ASP A 102 -17.87 13.08 -47.91
C ASP A 102 -18.33 12.51 -46.57
N VAL A 103 -19.15 13.27 -45.84
CA VAL A 103 -19.56 12.96 -44.47
C VAL A 103 -21.06 12.80 -44.34
N CYS A 104 -21.47 12.10 -43.29
CA CYS A 104 -22.87 11.82 -42.94
C CYS A 104 -23.32 12.59 -41.69
N CYS A 105 -22.76 13.78 -41.47
CA CYS A 105 -23.13 14.64 -40.34
C CYS A 105 -23.20 16.10 -40.75
N THR A 106 -24.10 16.86 -40.11
CA THR A 106 -24.17 18.31 -40.20
C THR A 106 -23.19 18.96 -39.21
N GLU A 107 -22.91 20.26 -39.40
CA GLU A 107 -22.06 21.02 -38.47
C GLU A 107 -22.66 21.05 -37.06
N GLU A 108 -23.99 21.11 -36.92
CA GLU A 108 -24.69 21.04 -35.64
C GLU A 108 -24.53 19.66 -34.95
N GLN A 109 -24.56 18.56 -35.71
CA GLN A 109 -24.28 17.22 -35.19
C GLN A 109 -22.83 17.10 -34.70
N PHE A 110 -21.88 17.70 -35.44
CA PHE A 110 -20.47 17.73 -35.06
C PHE A 110 -20.20 18.63 -33.86
N ASP A 111 -20.84 19.80 -33.79
CA ASP A 111 -20.76 20.69 -32.64
C ASP A 111 -21.43 20.05 -31.42
N THR A 112 -22.53 19.32 -31.59
CA THR A 112 -23.12 18.55 -30.49
C THR A 112 -22.20 17.42 -30.03
N LEU A 113 -21.55 16.69 -30.95
CA LEU A 113 -20.48 15.74 -30.59
C LEU A 113 -19.37 16.42 -29.75
N ARG A 114 -19.08 17.69 -30.05
CA ARG A 114 -18.09 18.52 -29.34
C ARG A 114 -18.58 19.13 -28.03
N THR A 115 -19.88 19.41 -27.86
CA THR A 115 -20.41 20.25 -26.76
C THR A 115 -21.59 19.67 -25.99
N GLN A 116 -21.92 18.37 -26.14
CA GLN A 116 -23.17 17.74 -25.66
C GLN A 116 -23.86 18.40 -24.45
N VAL A 117 -25.06 19.02 -24.68
CA VAL A 117 -26.33 18.97 -23.90
C VAL A 117 -27.43 19.96 -24.44
N GLN A 118 -28.67 19.44 -24.65
CA GLN A 118 -30.07 20.03 -24.65
C GLN A 118 -30.63 20.83 -25.88
N GLN A 119 -31.92 20.77 -26.32
CA GLN A 119 -33.25 20.30 -25.82
C GLN A 119 -34.34 20.11 -26.96
N VAL A 120 -35.33 19.20 -26.77
CA VAL A 120 -36.80 19.23 -27.15
C VAL A 120 -37.39 18.75 -28.53
N ASN A 121 -38.52 18.04 -28.38
CA ASN A 121 -39.75 17.71 -29.16
C ASN A 121 -39.82 16.87 -30.46
N ASN A 122 -40.63 15.80 -30.31
CA ASN A 122 -41.55 15.14 -31.23
C ASN A 122 -41.17 15.09 -32.72
N ASN A 123 -40.30 14.15 -33.04
CA ASN A 123 -40.35 13.44 -34.32
C ASN A 123 -39.87 12.00 -34.15
N LEU A 124 -39.96 11.20 -35.22
CA LEU A 124 -39.49 9.81 -35.24
C LEU A 124 -37.95 9.76 -35.06
N THR A 125 -37.50 9.25 -33.93
CA THR A 125 -36.07 9.16 -33.59
C THR A 125 -35.57 7.72 -33.57
N VAL A 126 -34.27 7.52 -33.80
CA VAL A 126 -33.63 6.20 -33.70
C VAL A 126 -33.50 5.77 -32.23
N ASP A 127 -34.14 4.66 -31.87
CA ASP A 127 -34.14 4.09 -30.50
C ASP A 127 -32.98 3.09 -30.27
N ALA A 128 -32.55 2.39 -31.33
CA ALA A 128 -31.41 1.49 -31.33
C ALA A 128 -30.79 1.31 -32.72
N ILE A 129 -29.49 1.01 -32.80
CA ILE A 129 -28.80 0.64 -34.04
C ILE A 129 -27.95 -0.63 -33.86
N GLU A 130 -27.74 -1.33 -34.96
CA GLU A 130 -26.71 -2.37 -35.08
C GLU A 130 -25.56 -1.83 -35.93
N PHE A 131 -24.35 -1.81 -35.38
CA PHE A 131 -23.14 -1.39 -36.07
C PHE A 131 -22.22 -2.59 -36.26
N TYR A 132 -22.19 -3.11 -37.49
CA TYR A 132 -21.41 -4.30 -37.83
C TYR A 132 -19.92 -3.98 -37.89
N ILE A 133 -19.12 -4.63 -37.04
CA ILE A 133 -17.69 -4.35 -36.86
C ILE A 133 -16.89 -5.63 -36.69
N THR A 134 -15.71 -5.71 -37.29
CA THR A 134 -14.88 -6.93 -37.16
C THR A 134 -14.29 -7.08 -35.75
N ASP A 135 -14.26 -8.32 -35.26
CA ASP A 135 -13.66 -8.65 -33.95
C ASP A 135 -12.16 -8.26 -33.89
N ALA A 136 -11.44 -8.37 -35.01
CA ALA A 136 -10.02 -8.00 -35.09
C ALA A 136 -9.76 -6.51 -34.79
N PHE A 137 -10.64 -5.62 -35.28
CA PHE A 137 -10.55 -4.20 -34.95
C PHE A 137 -10.81 -3.96 -33.46
N GLY A 138 -11.85 -4.60 -32.90
CA GLY A 138 -12.19 -4.46 -31.49
C GLY A 138 -11.10 -4.96 -30.55
N GLU A 139 -10.50 -6.11 -30.85
CA GLU A 139 -9.38 -6.65 -30.09
C GLU A 139 -8.15 -5.75 -30.18
N GLY A 140 -7.83 -5.22 -31.37
CA GLY A 140 -6.72 -4.27 -31.53
C GLY A 140 -6.95 -2.97 -30.76
N MET A 141 -8.16 -2.41 -30.82
CA MET A 141 -8.55 -1.21 -30.06
C MET A 141 -8.49 -1.44 -28.54
N TYR A 142 -8.96 -2.59 -28.05
CA TYR A 142 -8.87 -2.96 -26.64
C TYR A 142 -7.40 -3.06 -26.20
N ASN A 143 -6.59 -3.80 -26.96
CA ASN A 143 -5.19 -4.03 -26.61
C ASN A 143 -4.34 -2.75 -26.66
N SER A 144 -4.67 -1.76 -27.49
CA SER A 144 -3.97 -0.47 -27.51
C SER A 144 -4.27 0.41 -26.30
N CYS A 145 -5.42 0.20 -25.62
CA CYS A 145 -5.92 1.13 -24.60
C CYS A 145 -6.07 0.52 -23.20
N LYS A 146 -6.04 -0.81 -23.06
CA LYS A 146 -6.30 -1.51 -21.78
C LYS A 146 -5.34 -1.12 -20.64
N ASP A 147 -4.11 -0.74 -20.97
CA ASP A 147 -3.08 -0.49 -19.98
C ASP A 147 -2.87 1.00 -19.64
N VAL A 148 -3.52 1.91 -20.39
CA VAL A 148 -3.32 3.35 -20.29
C VAL A 148 -3.62 3.85 -18.88
N LYS A 149 -2.70 4.64 -18.31
CA LYS A 149 -2.80 5.14 -16.95
C LYS A 149 -3.46 6.50 -16.90
N PHE A 150 -4.41 6.66 -15.99
CA PHE A 150 -4.97 7.96 -15.65
C PHE A 150 -4.09 8.62 -14.58
N GLY A 151 -3.19 9.51 -15.02
CA GLY A 151 -2.06 9.98 -14.22
C GLY A 151 -2.40 10.62 -12.87
N THR A 152 -3.59 11.21 -12.70
CA THR A 152 -3.99 11.84 -11.44
C THR A 152 -4.43 10.84 -10.37
N MET A 153 -4.98 9.69 -10.76
CA MET A 153 -5.46 8.65 -9.84
C MET A 153 -4.59 7.38 -9.84
N ASN A 154 -3.62 7.27 -10.75
CA ASN A 154 -2.79 6.07 -10.96
C ASN A 154 -3.59 4.79 -11.30
N THR A 155 -4.88 4.93 -11.58
CA THR A 155 -5.78 3.88 -12.06
C THR A 155 -5.70 3.74 -13.58
N ARG A 156 -6.36 2.71 -14.14
CA ARG A 156 -6.39 2.52 -15.59
C ARG A 156 -7.54 3.31 -16.20
N ALA A 157 -7.29 3.99 -17.31
CA ALA A 157 -8.32 4.78 -17.99
C ALA A 157 -9.53 3.92 -18.40
N ILE A 158 -9.30 2.63 -18.72
CA ILE A 158 -10.34 1.67 -19.10
C ILE A 158 -11.39 1.41 -18.01
N GLU A 159 -11.06 1.66 -16.74
CA GLU A 159 -12.03 1.59 -15.64
C GLU A 159 -13.15 2.62 -15.79
N PHE A 160 -12.82 3.79 -16.34
CA PHE A 160 -13.79 4.87 -16.57
C PHE A 160 -14.43 4.81 -17.96
N VAL A 161 -13.62 4.63 -19.01
CA VAL A 161 -14.10 4.71 -20.40
C VAL A 161 -14.75 3.42 -20.91
N ALA A 162 -14.52 2.30 -20.24
CA ALA A 162 -15.10 1.00 -20.58
C ALA A 162 -15.78 0.32 -19.38
N GLY A 163 -15.93 1.01 -18.24
CA GLY A 163 -16.51 0.43 -17.03
C GLY A 163 -15.73 -0.76 -16.49
N GLY A 164 -14.41 -0.78 -16.65
CA GLY A 164 -13.56 -1.89 -16.18
C GLY A 164 -13.63 -3.14 -17.05
N ALA A 165 -14.00 -3.00 -18.32
CA ALA A 165 -14.05 -4.11 -19.26
C ALA A 165 -12.72 -4.89 -19.33
N LYS A 166 -12.82 -6.23 -19.24
CA LYS A 166 -11.68 -7.15 -19.34
C LYS A 166 -11.37 -7.61 -20.76
N ASP A 167 -12.26 -7.29 -21.70
CA ASP A 167 -12.19 -7.66 -23.10
C ASP A 167 -12.88 -6.60 -23.98
N PHE A 168 -12.68 -6.71 -25.30
CA PHE A 168 -13.27 -5.78 -26.26
C PHE A 168 -14.81 -5.87 -26.30
N ARG A 169 -15.39 -7.06 -26.04
CA ARG A 169 -16.84 -7.25 -26.01
C ARG A 169 -17.47 -6.51 -24.83
N GLY A 170 -16.88 -6.60 -23.64
CA GLY A 170 -17.29 -5.82 -22.48
C GLY A 170 -17.19 -4.32 -22.74
N TRP A 171 -16.13 -3.87 -23.44
CA TRP A 171 -16.00 -2.46 -23.82
C TRP A 171 -17.12 -2.02 -24.77
N TYR A 172 -17.40 -2.80 -25.82
CA TYR A 172 -18.51 -2.54 -26.75
C TYR A 172 -19.87 -2.50 -26.07
N ALA A 173 -20.14 -3.45 -25.16
CA ALA A 173 -21.36 -3.43 -24.35
C ALA A 173 -21.45 -2.15 -23.50
N PHE A 174 -20.34 -1.69 -22.92
CA PHE A 174 -20.31 -0.49 -22.10
C PHE A 174 -20.58 0.80 -22.90
N ILE A 175 -19.95 0.97 -24.07
CA ILE A 175 -20.17 2.18 -24.89
C ILE A 175 -21.51 2.14 -25.62
N GLY A 176 -22.01 0.95 -25.94
CA GLY A 176 -23.27 0.75 -26.64
C GLY A 176 -24.50 0.75 -25.74
N ARG A 177 -24.34 0.65 -24.42
CA ARG A 177 -25.47 0.70 -23.49
C ARG A 177 -26.15 2.06 -23.54
N GLN A 178 -27.47 2.04 -23.62
CA GLN A 178 -28.26 3.24 -23.43
C GLN A 178 -28.24 3.63 -21.95
N VAL A 179 -27.77 4.83 -21.63
CA VAL A 179 -27.66 5.31 -20.25
C VAL A 179 -28.73 6.34 -19.92
N GLY A 180 -29.17 6.41 -18.66
CA GLY A 180 -30.14 7.41 -18.19
C GLY A 180 -29.59 8.85 -18.14
N PRO A 181 -30.40 9.80 -17.63
CA PRO A 181 -30.00 11.19 -17.48
C PRO A 181 -28.77 11.35 -16.59
N ASN A 182 -27.89 12.29 -16.90
CA ASN A 182 -26.67 12.63 -16.13
C ASN A 182 -25.60 11.52 -16.04
N VAL A 183 -25.75 10.45 -16.81
CA VAL A 183 -24.73 9.40 -16.94
C VAL A 183 -24.04 9.54 -18.30
N PRO A 184 -22.70 9.62 -18.34
CA PRO A 184 -21.96 9.61 -19.60
C PRO A 184 -22.12 8.24 -20.28
N GLY A 185 -22.38 8.26 -21.59
CA GLY A 185 -22.65 7.05 -22.38
C GLY A 185 -23.61 7.31 -23.55
N SER A 186 -24.04 6.27 -24.25
CA SER A 186 -24.83 6.40 -25.47
C SER A 186 -26.28 6.88 -25.22
N PRO A 187 -26.82 7.79 -26.07
CA PRO A 187 -28.23 8.21 -26.00
C PRO A 187 -29.26 7.14 -26.40
N TYR A 188 -28.85 6.22 -27.27
CA TYR A 188 -29.64 5.10 -27.78
C TYR A 188 -28.83 3.81 -27.71
N ALA A 189 -29.46 2.64 -27.80
CA ALA A 189 -28.74 1.38 -27.73
C ALA A 189 -27.94 1.14 -29.03
N ILE A 190 -26.66 0.76 -28.90
CA ILE A 190 -25.80 0.40 -30.03
C ILE A 190 -25.30 -1.02 -29.81
N ASN A 191 -25.70 -1.93 -30.69
CA ASN A 191 -25.19 -3.31 -30.68
C ASN A 191 -24.05 -3.44 -31.69
N PHE A 192 -23.00 -4.16 -31.33
CA PHE A 192 -21.79 -4.35 -32.16
C PHE A 192 -21.61 -5.81 -32.60
N PRO A 193 -22.47 -6.35 -33.49
CA PRO A 193 -22.31 -7.69 -34.03
C PRO A 193 -21.15 -7.78 -35.03
N SER A 194 -20.47 -8.93 -35.08
CA SER A 194 -19.36 -9.17 -36.00
C SER A 194 -19.76 -9.83 -37.32
N SER A 195 -20.93 -10.45 -37.38
CA SER A 195 -21.50 -11.07 -38.58
C SER A 195 -22.71 -10.29 -39.08
N VAL A 196 -22.79 -10.16 -40.41
CA VAL A 196 -23.90 -9.48 -41.10
C VAL A 196 -24.88 -10.55 -41.64
N PRO A 197 -26.21 -10.32 -41.58
CA PRO A 197 -27.18 -11.19 -42.23
C PRO A 197 -26.97 -11.22 -43.76
N GLU A 198 -26.88 -12.42 -44.34
CA GLU A 198 -26.57 -12.64 -45.77
C GLU A 198 -27.53 -11.93 -46.74
N SER A 199 -28.76 -11.66 -46.30
CA SER A 199 -29.82 -10.99 -47.09
C SER A 199 -29.66 -9.47 -47.22
N SER A 200 -28.75 -8.85 -46.47
CA SER A 200 -28.71 -7.38 -46.32
C SER A 200 -27.74 -6.65 -47.25
N GLY A 201 -26.79 -7.36 -47.87
CA GLY A 201 -25.74 -6.76 -48.70
C GLY A 201 -24.75 -5.84 -47.96
N MET A 202 -24.86 -5.73 -46.64
CA MET A 202 -23.95 -4.95 -45.80
C MET A 202 -22.62 -5.69 -45.57
N LYS A 203 -21.57 -4.95 -45.22
CA LYS A 203 -20.26 -5.51 -44.86
C LYS A 203 -19.82 -4.94 -43.50
N PRO A 204 -19.22 -5.76 -42.62
CA PRO A 204 -18.71 -5.26 -41.36
C PRO A 204 -17.55 -4.29 -41.60
N MET A 205 -17.45 -3.27 -40.74
CA MET A 205 -16.33 -2.33 -40.79
C MET A 205 -15.02 -3.06 -40.48
N ASN A 206 -14.10 -3.00 -41.43
CA ASN A 206 -12.79 -3.63 -41.36
C ASN A 206 -11.70 -2.58 -41.65
N VAL A 207 -11.35 -1.81 -40.63
CA VAL A 207 -10.27 -0.81 -40.66
C VAL A 207 -9.16 -1.25 -39.70
N SER A 208 -7.92 -0.81 -39.94
CA SER A 208 -6.79 -1.13 -39.06
C SER A 208 -6.82 -0.29 -37.79
N SER A 209 -6.51 -0.91 -36.65
CA SER A 209 -6.20 -0.22 -35.39
C SER A 209 -4.70 0.08 -35.29
N TYR A 210 -4.34 1.13 -34.56
CA TYR A 210 -2.95 1.46 -34.26
C TYR A 210 -2.49 0.71 -33.01
N SER A 211 -1.30 0.11 -33.06
CA SER A 211 -0.70 -0.56 -31.92
C SER A 211 0.16 0.40 -31.11
N CYS A 212 0.46 0.03 -29.85
CA CYS A 212 1.38 0.78 -29.01
C CYS A 212 2.82 0.85 -29.54
N SER A 213 3.16 -0.05 -30.47
CA SER A 213 4.46 -0.14 -31.13
C SER A 213 4.51 0.61 -32.46
N ASP A 214 3.44 1.35 -32.81
CA ASP A 214 3.42 2.16 -34.02
C ASP A 214 4.53 3.21 -33.99
N PRO A 215 5.31 3.39 -35.06
CA PRO A 215 6.44 4.32 -35.08
C PRO A 215 6.03 5.80 -35.05
N LEU A 216 4.81 6.14 -35.47
CA LEU A 216 4.30 7.51 -35.52
C LEU A 216 3.43 7.84 -34.30
N LEU A 217 2.67 6.85 -33.81
CA LEU A 217 1.71 7.00 -32.72
C LEU A 217 2.07 6.17 -31.48
N GLY A 218 3.34 5.77 -31.35
CA GLY A 218 3.80 4.90 -30.28
C GLY A 218 3.56 5.47 -28.88
N CYS A 219 3.18 4.58 -27.96
CA CYS A 219 2.86 4.94 -26.58
C CYS A 219 4.08 4.84 -25.66
N SER A 220 4.03 5.58 -24.54
CA SER A 220 5.01 5.44 -23.45
C SER A 220 4.92 4.05 -22.80
N CYS A 221 6.01 3.58 -22.20
CA CYS A 221 6.00 2.30 -21.49
C CYS A 221 5.04 2.27 -20.28
N GLY A 222 4.81 3.43 -19.64
CA GLY A 222 3.90 3.54 -18.51
C GLY A 222 2.43 3.33 -18.90
N ASP A 223 2.08 3.70 -20.14
CA ASP A 223 0.72 3.59 -20.68
C ASP A 223 0.51 2.31 -21.49
N CYS A 224 1.58 1.76 -22.07
CA CYS A 224 1.49 0.52 -22.81
C CYS A 224 2.76 -0.35 -22.66
N PRO A 225 2.68 -1.46 -21.91
CA PRO A 225 3.80 -2.37 -21.69
C PRO A 225 4.31 -3.06 -22.95
N SER A 226 3.49 -3.15 -24.00
CA SER A 226 3.88 -3.71 -25.30
C SER A 226 4.63 -2.70 -26.19
N SER A 227 4.85 -1.48 -25.71
CA SER A 227 5.69 -0.49 -26.38
C SER A 227 7.15 -1.00 -26.47
N PRO A 228 7.83 -0.81 -27.61
CA PRO A 228 9.24 -1.22 -27.77
C PRO A 228 10.18 -0.51 -26.80
N THR A 229 9.76 0.62 -26.21
CA THR A 229 10.52 1.36 -25.19
C THR A 229 10.62 0.62 -23.85
N CYS A 230 9.76 -0.38 -23.59
CA CYS A 230 9.78 -1.16 -22.35
C CYS A 230 10.90 -2.21 -22.31
N SER A 231 11.51 -2.55 -23.46
CA SER A 231 12.46 -3.66 -23.57
C SER A 231 13.85 -3.38 -22.96
N SER A 232 14.02 -2.26 -22.25
CA SER A 232 15.23 -1.96 -21.47
C SER A 232 14.97 -2.05 -19.97
N SER A 233 14.69 -3.24 -19.46
CA SER A 233 15.12 -3.57 -18.10
C SER A 233 15.85 -4.91 -18.11
N ALA A 234 17.17 -4.83 -18.18
CA ALA A 234 17.97 -5.82 -17.48
C ALA A 234 17.37 -5.93 -16.08
N SER A 235 17.01 -7.15 -15.66
CA SER A 235 16.46 -7.44 -14.34
C SER A 235 17.21 -6.58 -13.31
N PRO A 236 16.50 -5.87 -12.40
CA PRO A 236 17.17 -5.01 -11.42
C PRO A 236 18.31 -5.84 -10.83
N PRO A 237 19.57 -5.37 -10.87
CA PRO A 237 20.68 -6.17 -10.39
C PRO A 237 20.29 -6.57 -8.99
N THR A 238 20.01 -7.88 -8.81
CA THR A 238 19.55 -8.45 -7.53
C THR A 238 20.45 -7.83 -6.50
N SER A 239 19.87 -7.01 -5.61
CA SER A 239 20.67 -6.12 -4.77
C SER A 239 21.74 -6.99 -4.15
N LYS A 240 22.98 -6.85 -4.61
CA LYS A 240 24.07 -7.65 -4.07
C LYS A 240 24.10 -7.18 -2.64
N SER A 241 23.62 -8.02 -1.73
CA SER A 241 23.67 -7.71 -0.32
C SER A 241 25.13 -7.34 -0.08
N ASN A 242 25.35 -6.11 0.37
CA ASN A 242 26.68 -5.56 0.60
C ASN A 242 27.29 -6.28 1.81
N THR A 243 27.55 -7.58 1.62
CA THR A 243 28.28 -8.43 2.52
C THR A 243 29.73 -8.05 2.31
N CYS A 244 30.28 -7.32 3.29
CA CYS A 244 31.69 -6.97 3.32
C CYS A 244 32.49 -8.28 3.23
N SER A 245 33.02 -8.56 2.05
CA SER A 245 33.78 -9.76 1.73
C SER A 245 35.14 -9.32 1.24
N LEU A 246 36.17 -9.68 2.01
CA LEU A 246 37.55 -9.42 1.65
C LEU A 246 38.02 -10.57 0.78
N LYS A 247 38.53 -10.25 -0.40
CA LYS A 247 39.08 -11.22 -1.33
C LYS A 247 40.60 -11.22 -1.17
N MET A 248 41.12 -12.19 -0.43
CA MET A 248 42.56 -12.40 -0.25
C MET A 248 42.97 -13.56 -1.17
N GLY A 249 43.38 -13.25 -2.41
CA GLY A 249 43.66 -14.26 -3.44
C GLY A 249 42.41 -14.98 -3.96
N SER A 250 42.39 -16.33 -3.91
CA SER A 250 41.27 -17.17 -4.36
C SER A 250 40.16 -17.35 -3.30
N LEU A 251 40.40 -16.94 -2.05
CA LEU A 251 39.44 -17.10 -0.96
C LEU A 251 38.60 -15.83 -0.79
N LYS A 252 37.28 -16.00 -0.76
CA LYS A 252 36.33 -14.96 -0.33
C LYS A 252 35.98 -15.21 1.13
N ALA A 253 36.48 -14.36 2.02
CA ALA A 253 36.15 -14.42 3.45
C ALA A 253 35.20 -13.28 3.82
N LYS A 254 34.22 -13.54 4.69
CA LYS A 254 33.40 -12.45 5.26
C LYS A 254 34.25 -11.66 6.24
N CYS A 255 34.00 -10.35 6.32
CA CYS A 255 34.75 -9.47 7.23
C CYS A 255 34.63 -9.89 8.71
N SER A 256 33.51 -10.51 9.10
CA SER A 256 33.31 -11.12 10.43
C SER A 256 34.33 -12.22 10.70
N ASP A 257 34.57 -13.08 9.72
CA ASP A 257 35.42 -14.27 9.87
C ASP A 257 36.89 -13.85 9.98
N VAL A 258 37.29 -12.82 9.22
CA VAL A 258 38.62 -12.20 9.32
C VAL A 258 38.80 -11.52 10.68
N ALA A 259 37.81 -10.78 11.17
CA ALA A 259 37.88 -10.10 12.46
C ALA A 259 38.05 -11.11 13.61
N VAL A 260 37.26 -12.19 13.61
CA VAL A 260 37.37 -13.25 14.61
C VAL A 260 38.73 -13.96 14.53
N ALA A 261 39.22 -14.26 13.32
CA ALA A 261 40.53 -14.88 13.14
C ALA A 261 41.67 -14.01 13.68
N VAL A 262 41.65 -12.69 13.41
CA VAL A 262 42.66 -11.75 13.93
C VAL A 262 42.62 -11.70 15.45
N VAL A 263 41.43 -11.58 16.06
CA VAL A 263 41.28 -11.59 17.53
C VAL A 263 41.82 -12.90 18.12
N TYR A 264 41.51 -14.04 17.50
CA TYR A 264 41.99 -15.33 17.95
C TYR A 264 43.52 -15.46 17.88
N ILE A 265 44.14 -15.00 16.79
CA ILE A 265 45.61 -15.00 16.64
C ILE A 265 46.27 -14.14 17.72
N VAL A 266 45.72 -12.96 18.00
CA VAL A 266 46.23 -12.07 19.07
C VAL A 266 46.14 -12.75 20.43
N LEU A 267 45.01 -13.38 20.74
CA LEU A 267 44.82 -14.09 22.01
C LEU A 267 45.78 -15.27 22.16
N VAL A 268 45.91 -16.12 21.14
CA VAL A 268 46.84 -17.27 21.18
C VAL A 268 48.29 -16.78 21.28
N SER A 269 48.68 -15.75 20.54
CA SER A 269 50.02 -15.17 20.61
C SER A 269 50.31 -14.58 22.00
N SER A 270 49.32 -13.93 22.63
CA SER A 270 49.45 -13.41 23.99
C SER A 270 49.60 -14.54 25.02
N PHE A 271 48.87 -15.64 24.86
CA PHE A 271 48.93 -16.80 25.75
C PHE A 271 50.26 -17.57 25.60
N LEU A 272 50.71 -17.79 24.37
CA LEU A 272 52.01 -18.41 24.10
C LEU A 272 53.15 -17.50 24.59
N GLY A 273 53.06 -16.19 24.34
CA GLY A 273 54.02 -15.21 24.85
C GLY A 273 54.09 -15.21 26.37
N TRP A 274 52.95 -15.23 27.06
CA TRP A 274 52.87 -15.37 28.51
C TRP A 274 53.54 -16.67 29.00
N GLY A 275 53.25 -17.80 28.35
CA GLY A 275 53.84 -19.09 28.66
C GLY A 275 55.36 -19.14 28.46
N PHE A 276 55.89 -18.56 27.36
CA PHE A 276 57.33 -18.48 27.11
C PHE A 276 58.05 -17.58 28.11
N VAL A 277 57.45 -16.45 28.49
CA VAL A 277 58.01 -15.54 29.51
C VAL A 277 58.02 -16.20 30.89
N HIS A 278 56.95 -16.92 31.26
CA HIS A 278 56.89 -17.66 32.52
C HIS A 278 57.88 -18.83 32.57
N ARG A 279 58.01 -19.60 31.47
CA ARG A 279 59.01 -20.68 31.38
C ARG A 279 60.45 -20.15 31.45
N LYS A 280 60.73 -19.00 30.84
CA LYS A 280 62.06 -18.38 30.93
C LYS A 280 62.37 -17.86 32.35
N LYS A 281 61.34 -17.56 33.14
CA LYS A 281 61.48 -17.15 34.55
C LYS A 281 61.77 -18.34 35.49
N GLU A 282 61.29 -19.54 35.16
CA GLU A 282 61.67 -20.79 35.86
C GLU A 282 63.02 -21.36 35.37
N MET A 283 63.42 -21.10 34.12
CA MET A 283 64.58 -21.73 33.47
C MET A 283 65.83 -20.83 33.40
N SER A 284 66.06 -20.00 34.43
CA SER A 284 67.37 -19.39 34.69
C SER A 284 67.76 -19.55 36.16
N PRO A 285 68.96 -20.05 36.48
CA PRO A 285 69.13 -21.15 37.43
C PRO A 285 69.93 -20.79 38.69
N ALA A 286 69.86 -21.69 39.68
CA ALA A 286 70.75 -21.77 40.82
C ALA A 286 72.24 -21.77 40.41
N PHE A 287 73.05 -20.89 41.00
CA PHE A 287 74.49 -21.08 41.11
C PHE A 287 75.03 -20.46 42.41
N LYS A 288 75.15 -21.29 43.45
CA LYS A 288 76.29 -21.30 44.38
C LYS A 288 76.23 -22.58 45.21
N THR A 289 76.97 -23.58 44.72
CA THR A 289 77.43 -24.74 45.47
C THR A 289 78.37 -24.30 46.61
N LYS A 290 78.25 -24.95 47.77
CA LYS A 290 79.36 -25.69 48.43
C LYS A 290 78.81 -26.58 49.56
N PRO A 291 79.48 -27.70 49.89
CA PRO A 291 78.82 -28.93 50.34
C PRO A 291 79.29 -29.42 51.73
N LEU A 292 78.72 -30.59 52.10
CA LEU A 292 79.21 -31.63 53.03
C LEU A 292 78.80 -31.59 54.52
N ALA A 293 77.93 -32.57 54.86
CA ALA A 293 78.08 -33.61 55.88
C ALA A 293 77.79 -33.37 57.39
N ASN A 294 77.03 -34.35 57.91
CA ASN A 294 76.85 -34.84 59.29
C ASN A 294 76.00 -33.96 60.24
N THR A 295 75.09 -34.48 61.08
CA THR A 295 74.96 -35.80 61.71
C THR A 295 73.56 -35.98 62.33
N ARG A 296 73.14 -37.25 62.45
CA ARG A 296 72.35 -37.86 63.54
C ARG A 296 70.82 -37.74 63.53
N SER A 297 70.24 -38.86 63.10
CA SER A 297 68.88 -39.33 63.35
C SER A 297 68.58 -39.50 64.84
N GLY A 298 67.34 -39.15 65.24
CA GLY A 298 66.77 -39.38 66.57
C GLY A 298 65.25 -39.57 66.48
N ASN A 299 64.84 -40.83 66.67
CA ASN A 299 63.51 -41.45 66.79
C ASN A 299 62.34 -40.64 67.37
N GLY A 300 61.13 -41.10 66.99
CA GLY A 300 59.93 -41.18 67.86
C GLY A 300 58.66 -40.60 67.20
N MET A 301 57.74 -41.36 66.59
CA MET A 301 56.76 -42.32 67.15
C MET A 301 55.48 -41.65 67.70
N HIS A 302 54.35 -41.85 66.98
CA HIS A 302 52.93 -41.96 67.44
C HIS A 302 52.33 -40.81 68.32
N SER A 303 51.04 -40.45 68.35
CA SER A 303 49.76 -41.10 68.03
C SER A 303 48.68 -40.02 67.76
N GLU A 304 47.58 -40.49 67.19
CA GLU A 304 46.24 -39.89 67.09
C GLU A 304 45.70 -39.34 68.42
N ASP A 305 44.88 -38.28 68.36
CA ASP A 305 43.51 -38.36 68.87
C ASP A 305 42.63 -37.16 68.47
N GLN A 306 41.36 -37.47 68.25
CA GLN A 306 40.30 -36.65 67.67
C GLN A 306 39.23 -36.35 68.72
N LYS A 307 38.68 -35.13 68.74
CA LYS A 307 37.24 -34.79 68.93
C LYS A 307 36.98 -33.28 69.05
N ASP A 308 36.16 -32.78 68.11
CA ASP A 308 34.89 -32.03 68.24
C ASP A 308 34.70 -31.07 69.44
N ALA A 309 34.04 -29.91 69.38
CA ALA A 309 33.53 -28.99 68.37
C ALA A 309 33.07 -27.71 69.13
N GLU A 310 33.14 -26.52 68.50
CA GLU A 310 32.22 -25.35 68.61
C GLU A 310 32.93 -23.99 68.39
N LEU A 311 32.31 -23.19 67.52
CA LEU A 311 32.56 -21.79 67.14
C LEU A 311 31.68 -20.90 68.07
N PRO A 312 31.94 -19.59 68.40
CA PRO A 312 32.56 -18.57 67.55
C PRO A 312 33.48 -17.47 68.17
N LEU A 313 34.39 -16.97 67.32
CA LEU A 313 34.95 -15.62 67.06
C LEU A 313 34.61 -14.40 67.98
N PRO A 314 35.36 -13.26 67.92
CA PRO A 314 36.80 -12.94 67.95
C PRO A 314 37.18 -11.90 69.03
N ILE A 315 38.38 -11.93 69.64
CA ILE A 315 39.04 -10.68 70.11
C ILE A 315 40.56 -10.76 69.91
N LEU A 316 41.05 -9.86 69.06
CA LEU A 316 42.42 -9.39 68.89
C LEU A 316 43.11 -9.10 70.23
N LEU A 317 44.37 -9.51 70.39
CA LEU A 317 45.45 -8.58 70.72
C LEU A 317 46.84 -9.21 70.53
N ASP A 318 47.53 -8.60 69.57
CA ASP A 318 48.97 -8.33 69.46
C ASP A 318 50.01 -9.48 69.49
N GLY A 319 50.90 -9.45 68.50
CA GLY A 319 51.99 -10.42 68.38
C GLY A 319 52.80 -10.28 67.09
N GLU A 320 53.85 -9.48 67.17
CA GLU A 320 55.11 -9.60 66.41
C GLU A 320 55.15 -9.23 64.92
N ARG A 321 55.53 -7.97 64.74
CA ARG A 321 56.54 -7.42 63.83
C ARG A 321 57.51 -8.45 63.20
N SER A 322 57.07 -9.15 62.16
CA SER A 322 57.99 -9.73 61.17
C SER A 322 58.21 -8.73 60.04
N SER A 323 59.39 -8.10 60.08
CA SER A 323 59.92 -7.22 59.03
C SER A 323 60.31 -8.05 57.79
N GLY A 324 59.32 -8.63 57.13
CA GLY A 324 59.44 -9.14 55.77
C GLY A 324 59.19 -8.01 54.79
N GLY A 325 60.23 -7.24 54.46
CA GLY A 325 60.17 -6.22 53.43
C GLY A 325 59.85 -6.84 52.08
N VAL A 326 58.56 -7.00 51.77
CA VAL A 326 58.11 -7.28 50.41
C VAL A 326 58.62 -6.14 49.55
N LYS A 327 59.53 -6.43 48.61
CA LYS A 327 60.02 -5.45 47.64
C LYS A 327 58.87 -5.02 46.75
N LEU A 328 58.10 -4.04 47.21
CA LEU A 328 57.12 -3.32 46.43
C LEU A 328 57.82 -2.77 45.18
N SER A 329 57.22 -2.94 44.01
CA SER A 329 57.70 -2.31 42.78
C SER A 329 57.82 -0.79 42.99
N VAL A 330 58.73 -0.11 42.27
CA VAL A 330 58.95 1.34 42.42
C VAL A 330 57.62 2.12 42.32
N VAL A 331 56.74 1.68 41.42
CA VAL A 331 55.39 2.24 41.24
C VAL A 331 54.51 1.97 42.47
N GLN A 332 54.51 0.75 43.00
CA GLN A 332 53.71 0.39 44.18
C GLN A 332 54.21 1.12 45.43
N GLY A 333 55.53 1.30 45.58
CA GLY A 333 56.14 2.08 46.65
C GLY A 333 55.77 3.56 46.56
N TYR A 334 55.78 4.14 45.36
CA TYR A 334 55.36 5.52 45.13
C TYR A 334 53.87 5.73 45.44
N ILE A 335 53.01 4.85 44.93
CA ILE A 335 51.56 4.86 45.18
C ILE A 335 51.27 4.73 46.68
N SER A 336 51.91 3.76 47.34
CA SER A 336 51.74 3.54 48.78
C SER A 336 52.17 4.77 49.59
N ASN A 337 53.31 5.37 49.26
CA ASN A 337 53.79 6.54 49.99
C ASN A 337 52.92 7.78 49.74
N PHE A 338 52.40 7.96 48.51
CA PHE A 338 51.47 9.03 48.16
C PHE A 338 50.15 8.89 48.94
N TYR A 339 49.48 7.73 48.86
CA TYR A 339 48.22 7.52 49.57
C TYR A 339 48.38 7.52 51.09
N ARG A 340 49.52 7.07 51.62
CA ARG A 340 49.82 7.18 53.06
C ARG A 340 49.96 8.62 53.51
N LYS A 341 50.64 9.47 52.73
CA LYS A 341 50.75 10.92 53.00
C LYS A 341 49.42 11.64 52.85
N TYR A 342 48.66 11.32 51.79
CA TYR A 342 47.33 11.87 51.55
C TYR A 342 46.34 11.47 52.64
N GLY A 343 46.28 10.18 53.00
CA GLY A 343 45.43 9.67 54.08
C GLY A 343 45.78 10.29 55.44
N ALA A 344 47.06 10.46 55.75
CA ALA A 344 47.49 11.17 56.96
C ALA A 344 47.05 12.65 56.97
N TRP A 345 47.04 13.31 55.80
CA TRP A 345 46.53 14.67 55.67
C TRP A 345 45.02 14.75 55.86
N VAL A 346 44.26 13.82 55.27
CA VAL A 346 42.80 13.70 55.45
C VAL A 346 42.44 13.46 56.91
N ALA A 347 43.13 12.53 57.58
CA ALA A 347 42.88 12.20 58.98
C ALA A 347 43.23 13.34 59.96
N ARG A 348 44.21 14.20 59.62
CA ARG A 348 44.59 15.36 60.46
C ARG A 348 43.61 16.53 60.37
N ARG A 349 42.90 16.70 59.26
CA ARG A 349 41.95 17.81 59.04
C ARG A 349 40.65 17.34 58.37
N PRO A 350 39.86 16.45 59.03
CA PRO A 350 38.67 15.87 58.41
C PRO A 350 37.60 16.91 58.05
N GLY A 351 37.41 17.95 58.88
CA GLY A 351 36.41 19.00 58.63
C GLY A 351 36.69 19.83 57.36
N LEU A 352 37.96 20.14 57.06
CA LEU A 352 38.35 20.88 55.85
C LEU A 352 38.11 20.03 54.60
N VAL A 353 38.44 18.74 54.66
CA VAL A 353 38.21 17.80 53.56
C VAL A 353 36.72 17.63 53.28
N LEU A 354 35.89 17.43 54.31
CA LEU A 354 34.44 17.32 54.19
C LEU A 354 33.79 18.59 53.63
N PHE A 355 34.20 19.77 54.10
CA PHE A 355 33.70 21.03 53.58
C PHE A 355 34.12 21.23 52.11
N SER A 356 35.38 20.94 51.78
CA SER A 356 35.87 21.07 50.41
C SER A 356 35.18 20.10 49.44
N SER A 357 34.94 18.85 49.85
CA SER A 357 34.26 17.86 49.00
C SER A 357 32.79 18.24 48.80
N LEU A 358 32.11 18.70 49.85
CA LEU A 358 30.74 19.19 49.74
C LEU A 358 30.64 20.44 48.85
N ALA A 359 31.56 21.40 49.00
CA ALA A 359 31.61 22.59 48.17
C ALA A 359 31.86 22.25 46.69
N ILE A 360 32.73 21.27 46.39
CA ILE A 360 32.97 20.79 45.02
C ILE A 360 31.71 20.13 44.45
N VAL A 361 31.06 19.25 45.21
CA VAL A 361 29.82 18.58 44.77
C VAL A 361 28.71 19.60 44.52
N LEU A 362 28.48 20.54 45.45
CA LEU A 362 27.51 21.62 45.27
C LEU A 362 27.83 22.50 44.06
N GLY A 363 29.11 22.84 43.85
CA GLY A 363 29.59 23.58 42.68
C GLY A 363 29.31 22.84 41.37
N LEU A 364 29.52 21.53 41.33
CA LEU A 364 29.19 20.70 40.16
C LEU A 364 27.67 20.57 39.96
N CYS A 365 26.89 20.49 41.05
CA CYS A 365 25.43 20.44 40.98
C CYS A 365 24.79 21.73 40.45
N LEU A 366 25.45 22.89 40.57
CA LEU A 366 24.96 24.15 39.96
C LEU A 366 24.81 24.03 38.43
N GLY A 367 25.60 23.18 37.77
CA GLY A 367 25.49 22.91 36.33
C GLY A 367 24.15 22.27 35.92
N LEU A 368 23.44 21.63 36.85
CA LEU A 368 22.13 21.01 36.59
C LEU A 368 21.03 22.05 36.34
N ILE A 369 21.21 23.30 36.76
CA ILE A 369 20.25 24.40 36.52
C ILE A 369 20.09 24.66 35.01
N HIS A 370 21.14 24.44 34.22
CA HIS A 370 21.13 24.61 32.76
C HIS A 370 20.94 23.29 32.00
N PHE A 371 20.56 22.20 32.67
CA PHE A 371 20.34 20.92 32.01
C PHE A 371 19.06 20.96 31.17
N LYS A 372 19.21 20.85 29.85
CA LYS A 372 18.10 20.79 28.90
C LYS A 372 17.95 19.37 28.35
N VAL A 373 16.80 18.75 28.60
CA VAL A 373 16.47 17.43 28.07
C VAL A 373 16.02 17.56 26.61
N GLU A 374 16.65 16.81 25.71
CA GLU A 374 16.17 16.63 24.34
C GLU A 374 15.28 15.38 24.30
N THR A 375 14.02 15.54 23.92
CA THR A 375 13.02 14.46 23.88
C THR A 375 12.68 14.02 22.45
N ARG A 376 13.24 14.69 21.44
CA ARG A 376 12.94 14.42 20.04
C ARG A 376 13.72 13.21 19.52
N PRO A 377 13.07 12.09 19.19
CA PRO A 377 13.75 10.85 18.82
C PRO A 377 14.66 11.05 17.60
N GLU A 378 14.25 11.84 16.62
CA GLU A 378 15.03 12.06 15.40
C GLU A 378 16.41 12.68 15.68
N LYS A 379 16.53 13.52 16.72
CA LYS A 379 17.82 14.11 17.11
C LYS A 379 18.68 13.20 17.97
N LEU A 380 18.06 12.25 18.68
CA LEU A 380 18.80 11.25 19.47
C LEU A 380 19.40 10.18 18.57
N TRP A 381 18.66 9.74 17.55
CA TRP A 381 19.04 8.58 16.72
C TRP A 381 19.80 8.95 15.44
N VAL A 382 19.74 10.21 15.00
CA VAL A 382 20.37 10.64 13.75
C VAL A 382 21.42 11.71 14.03
N GLY A 383 22.67 11.43 13.65
CA GLY A 383 23.76 12.39 13.77
C GLY A 383 23.49 13.64 12.90
N PRO A 384 23.72 14.87 13.42
CA PRO A 384 23.36 16.12 12.74
C PRO A 384 24.11 16.35 11.43
N GLY A 385 25.31 15.77 11.26
CA GLY A 385 26.10 15.86 10.02
C GLY A 385 25.79 14.77 8.99
N SER A 386 24.86 13.86 9.27
CA SER A 386 24.53 12.73 8.39
C SER A 386 23.86 13.19 7.09
N ARG A 387 23.97 12.38 6.03
CA ARG A 387 23.30 12.63 4.76
C ARG A 387 21.77 12.70 4.92
N ALA A 388 21.19 11.80 5.71
CA ALA A 388 19.75 11.79 6.00
C ALA A 388 19.27 13.09 6.67
N ALA A 389 20.06 13.65 7.60
CA ALA A 389 19.72 14.93 8.22
C ALA A 389 19.74 16.09 7.22
N LYS A 390 20.71 16.12 6.30
CA LYS A 390 20.80 17.15 5.24
C LYS A 390 19.67 17.04 4.22
N GLU A 391 19.35 15.82 3.77
CA GLU A 391 18.25 15.57 2.84
C GLU A 391 16.90 15.93 3.47
N LYS A 392 16.69 15.57 4.74
CA LYS A 392 15.50 16.00 5.49
C LYS A 392 15.41 17.52 5.60
N GLN A 393 16.51 18.20 5.93
CA GLN A 393 16.52 19.66 6.02
C GLN A 393 16.22 20.32 4.66
N PHE A 394 16.71 19.74 3.57
CA PHE A 394 16.38 20.17 2.22
C PHE A 394 14.88 19.98 1.92
N PHE A 395 14.31 18.82 2.24
CA PHE A 395 12.89 18.54 2.08
C PHE A 395 12.01 19.51 2.88
N ASP A 396 12.26 19.63 4.19
CA ASP A 396 11.45 20.43 5.11
C ASP A 396 11.47 21.94 4.74
N SER A 397 12.56 22.42 4.11
CA SER A 397 12.70 23.83 3.67
C SER A 397 12.03 24.14 2.33
N HIS A 398 11.86 23.15 1.43
CA HIS A 398 11.28 23.37 0.10
C HIS A 398 9.81 22.94 0.00
N LEU A 399 9.42 21.89 0.73
CA LEU A 399 8.08 21.28 0.62
C LEU A 399 7.24 21.38 1.89
N ALA A 400 7.77 22.05 2.92
CA ALA A 400 7.29 22.05 4.30
C ALA A 400 7.55 20.72 5.04
N PRO A 401 7.57 20.73 6.38
CA PRO A 401 7.70 19.52 7.18
C PRO A 401 6.57 18.54 6.90
N PHE A 402 6.89 17.25 6.98
CA PHE A 402 5.88 16.19 6.87
C PHE A 402 4.77 16.38 7.93
N TYR A 403 3.52 16.28 7.49
CA TYR A 403 2.35 16.48 8.35
C TYR A 403 2.25 15.39 9.43
N ARG A 404 1.58 15.70 10.54
CA ARG A 404 1.34 14.75 11.63
C ARG A 404 0.15 13.86 11.26
N ILE A 405 0.29 12.55 11.46
CA ILE A 405 -0.74 11.56 11.15
C ILE A 405 -1.30 11.03 12.48
N GLU A 406 -2.61 11.21 12.67
CA GLU A 406 -3.37 10.59 13.76
C GLU A 406 -4.31 9.55 13.13
N GLN A 407 -4.13 8.27 13.47
CA GLN A 407 -4.85 7.17 12.83
C GLN A 407 -5.73 6.42 13.83
N LEU A 408 -7.00 6.20 13.46
CA LEU A 408 -7.93 5.33 14.17
C LEU A 408 -8.21 4.10 13.31
N ILE A 409 -7.87 2.92 13.81
CA ILE A 409 -8.12 1.64 13.13
C ILE A 409 -9.23 0.91 13.87
N ILE A 410 -10.30 0.56 13.16
CA ILE A 410 -11.43 -0.21 13.68
C ILE A 410 -11.46 -1.55 12.96
N ALA A 411 -11.47 -2.64 13.71
CA ALA A 411 -11.46 -4.00 13.18
C ALA A 411 -12.56 -4.84 13.84
N THR A 412 -13.15 -5.75 13.07
CA THR A 412 -14.05 -6.78 13.59
C THR A 412 -13.28 -7.88 14.30
N ILE A 413 -13.80 -8.34 15.43
CA ILE A 413 -13.24 -9.48 16.14
C ILE A 413 -13.83 -10.76 15.52
N PRO A 414 -13.01 -11.78 15.19
CA PRO A 414 -13.51 -13.05 14.67
C PRO A 414 -14.41 -13.75 15.69
N ASP A 415 -15.46 -14.42 15.20
CA ASP A 415 -16.28 -15.29 16.05
C ASP A 415 -15.45 -16.50 16.54
N SER A 416 -15.99 -17.20 17.54
CA SER A 416 -15.55 -18.47 18.13
C SER A 416 -15.09 -19.52 17.11
N GLN A 417 -15.61 -19.46 15.88
CA GLN A 417 -15.30 -20.35 14.75
C GLN A 417 -14.18 -19.84 13.82
N GLY A 418 -13.55 -18.70 14.12
CA GLY A 418 -12.46 -18.10 13.35
C GLY A 418 -12.88 -17.26 12.13
N ASN A 419 -14.19 -17.15 11.86
CA ASN A 419 -14.71 -16.32 10.78
C ASN A 419 -14.81 -14.86 11.22
N SER A 420 -14.12 -13.95 10.52
CA SER A 420 -14.29 -12.50 10.73
C SER A 420 -15.48 -12.01 9.89
N PRO A 421 -16.50 -11.38 10.49
CA PRO A 421 -17.59 -10.78 9.71
C PRO A 421 -17.05 -9.65 8.84
N SER A 422 -17.72 -9.38 7.71
CA SER A 422 -17.36 -8.23 6.87
C SER A 422 -17.43 -6.94 7.70
N ILE A 423 -16.38 -6.11 7.62
CA ILE A 423 -16.38 -4.77 8.24
C ILE A 423 -17.37 -3.84 7.55
N LEU A 424 -17.65 -4.08 6.26
CA LEU A 424 -18.57 -3.29 5.44
C LEU A 424 -20.00 -3.78 5.64
N THR A 425 -20.63 -3.29 6.71
CA THR A 425 -22.06 -3.47 6.96
C THR A 425 -22.71 -2.12 7.20
N GLU A 426 -24.01 -2.05 6.93
CA GLU A 426 -24.81 -0.85 7.17
C GLU A 426 -24.73 -0.40 8.63
N SER A 427 -24.80 -1.35 9.56
CA SER A 427 -24.69 -1.08 11.00
C SER A 427 -23.33 -0.50 11.38
N ASN A 428 -22.24 -1.01 10.81
CA ASN A 428 -20.89 -0.51 11.09
C ASN A 428 -20.68 0.90 10.52
N ILE A 429 -21.18 1.19 9.32
CA ILE A 429 -21.08 2.54 8.73
C ILE A 429 -21.94 3.54 9.52
N LYS A 430 -23.16 3.16 9.91
CA LYS A 430 -23.99 3.99 10.80
C LYS A 430 -23.31 4.23 12.16
N LEU A 431 -22.65 3.22 12.72
CA LEU A 431 -21.84 3.37 13.94
C LEU A 431 -20.68 4.35 13.73
N LEU A 432 -20.01 4.36 12.58
CA LEU A 432 -18.96 5.33 12.28
C LEU A 432 -19.50 6.77 12.25
N PHE A 433 -20.67 7.00 11.64
CA PHE A 433 -21.34 8.30 11.71
C PHE A 433 -21.71 8.70 13.14
N ASP A 434 -22.20 7.75 13.95
CA ASP A 434 -22.51 7.99 15.36
C ASP A 434 -21.27 8.29 16.19
N MET A 435 -20.15 7.60 15.95
CA MET A 435 -18.87 7.88 16.59
C MET A 435 -18.38 9.27 16.22
N GLN A 436 -18.45 9.65 14.95
CA GLN A 436 -18.10 11.00 14.49
C GLN A 436 -18.97 12.06 15.17
N LYS A 437 -20.28 11.82 15.26
CA LYS A 437 -21.24 12.71 15.93
C LYS A 437 -21.00 12.79 17.44
N LYS A 438 -20.68 11.67 18.09
CA LYS A 438 -20.37 11.61 19.53
C LYS A 438 -19.05 12.28 19.85
N VAL A 439 -18.01 12.11 19.05
CA VAL A 439 -16.74 12.84 19.23
C VAL A 439 -16.99 14.34 19.13
N SER A 440 -17.81 14.78 18.17
CA SER A 440 -18.23 16.18 18.05
C SER A 440 -19.09 16.66 19.24
N THR A 441 -20.06 15.84 19.69
CA THR A 441 -21.02 16.19 20.76
C THR A 441 -20.38 16.13 22.16
N MET A 442 -19.46 15.19 22.40
CA MET A 442 -18.79 15.03 23.68
C MET A 442 -17.83 16.21 23.96
N VAL A 443 -17.27 16.82 22.91
CA VAL A 443 -16.53 18.08 23.03
C VAL A 443 -17.48 19.26 23.31
N LEU A 444 -18.65 19.29 22.68
CA LEU A 444 -19.69 20.30 22.94
C LEU A 444 -20.22 20.26 24.38
N LEU A 445 -20.33 19.09 25.02
CA LEU A 445 -20.81 18.99 26.41
C LEU A 445 -19.86 19.58 27.47
N PHE A 446 -18.61 19.91 27.11
CA PHE A 446 -17.70 20.64 27.99
C PHE A 446 -17.90 22.17 27.94
N LEU A 447 -18.73 22.70 27.03
CA LEU A 447 -19.03 24.13 26.92
C LEU A 447 -20.55 24.37 26.87
N LYS A 448 -21.04 25.23 27.77
CA LYS A 448 -22.45 25.50 28.12
C LYS A 448 -23.51 25.47 26.98
N PRO A 449 -24.77 25.13 27.32
CA PRO A 449 -25.87 24.98 26.37
C PRO A 449 -26.62 26.30 26.14
N THR A 450 -26.24 27.10 25.15
CA THR A 450 -27.20 28.05 24.55
C THR A 450 -26.99 28.18 23.06
N ALA A 451 -27.96 27.61 22.34
CA ALA A 451 -28.53 28.04 21.08
C ALA A 451 -27.59 28.28 19.88
N LEU A 452 -27.53 27.31 18.96
CA LEU A 452 -27.76 27.58 17.54
C LEU A 452 -28.00 26.27 16.75
N ARG A 453 -29.05 26.25 15.94
CA ARG A 453 -29.37 25.19 14.97
C ARG A 453 -28.42 25.32 13.79
N ILE A 454 -27.50 24.37 13.59
CA ILE A 454 -26.56 24.36 12.46
C ILE A 454 -26.71 23.04 11.69
N PRO A 455 -27.02 23.07 10.38
CA PRO A 455 -26.88 21.92 9.51
C PRO A 455 -25.39 21.69 9.20
N SER A 456 -25.01 20.41 9.10
CA SER A 456 -23.66 19.88 8.79
C SER A 456 -22.74 19.62 10.00
N ILE A 457 -22.60 18.33 10.35
CA ILE A 457 -21.75 17.79 11.41
C ILE A 457 -20.31 17.69 10.89
N LYS A 458 -19.44 18.64 11.22
CA LYS A 458 -17.99 18.54 10.97
C LYS A 458 -17.24 18.26 12.27
N VAL A 459 -16.14 17.50 12.19
CA VAL A 459 -15.23 17.13 13.31
C VAL A 459 -14.37 18.34 13.77
N ASP A 460 -14.84 19.55 13.49
CA ASP A 460 -14.08 20.80 13.54
C ASP A 460 -14.00 21.43 14.95
N ASP A 461 -14.74 20.90 15.92
CA ASP A 461 -14.94 21.56 17.22
C ASP A 461 -14.05 21.03 18.35
N ILE A 462 -13.02 20.21 18.04
CA ILE A 462 -12.02 19.82 19.03
C ILE A 462 -11.19 21.05 19.40
N ARG A 463 -11.35 21.56 20.62
CA ARG A 463 -10.63 22.72 21.14
C ARG A 463 -9.72 22.33 22.30
N ALA A 464 -8.51 22.86 22.30
CA ALA A 464 -7.57 22.73 23.41
C ALA A 464 -7.06 24.11 23.83
N ASN A 465 -6.87 24.31 25.14
CA ASN A 465 -6.22 25.51 25.65
C ASN A 465 -4.70 25.30 25.58
N PHE A 466 -4.03 26.06 24.72
CA PHE A 466 -2.58 26.09 24.62
C PHE A 466 -2.08 27.50 24.89
N SER A 467 -1.32 27.67 25.97
CA SER A 467 -0.71 28.96 26.36
C SER A 467 -1.72 30.12 26.50
N GLY A 468 -2.93 29.83 26.99
CA GLY A 468 -3.97 30.83 27.22
C GLY A 468 -4.81 31.17 25.99
N SER A 469 -4.52 30.56 24.83
CA SER A 469 -5.33 30.67 23.61
C SER A 469 -6.09 29.37 23.36
N MET A 470 -7.36 29.49 22.99
CA MET A 470 -8.17 28.35 22.56
C MET A 470 -7.84 28.05 21.09
N VAL A 471 -7.23 26.90 20.84
CA VAL A 471 -6.86 26.44 19.49
C VAL A 471 -7.80 25.31 19.09
N SER A 472 -8.38 25.40 17.89
CA SER A 472 -9.25 24.37 17.32
C SER A 472 -8.50 23.46 16.33
N LEU A 473 -9.07 22.30 16.01
CA LEU A 473 -8.51 21.41 14.99
C LEU A 473 -8.37 22.11 13.63
N VAL A 474 -9.32 22.98 13.27
CA VAL A 474 -9.33 23.73 12.01
C VAL A 474 -8.15 24.69 11.88
N ASP A 475 -7.57 25.11 13.01
CA ASP A 475 -6.42 26.02 13.03
C ASP A 475 -5.09 25.30 12.74
N ILE A 476 -5.02 23.98 12.98
CA ILE A 476 -3.78 23.20 12.91
C ILE A 476 -3.78 22.07 11.89
N CYS A 477 -4.95 21.69 11.36
CA CYS A 477 -5.09 20.58 10.43
C CYS A 477 -4.40 20.86 9.08
N TYR A 478 -4.03 19.80 8.38
CA TYR A 478 -3.49 19.90 7.02
C TYR A 478 -4.61 20.24 6.03
N LYS A 479 -4.38 21.27 5.18
CA LYS A 479 -5.35 21.79 4.21
C LYS A 479 -4.74 21.80 2.80
N PRO A 480 -4.92 20.72 2.00
CA PRO A 480 -4.34 20.64 0.66
C PRO A 480 -5.05 21.60 -0.32
N LEU A 481 -6.34 21.88 -0.10
CA LEU A 481 -7.16 22.72 -0.96
C LEU A 481 -8.08 23.61 -0.10
N GLY A 482 -8.01 24.93 -0.27
CA GLY A 482 -8.92 25.87 0.39
C GLY A 482 -8.76 25.92 1.91
N GLN A 483 -9.88 25.83 2.63
CA GLN A 483 -9.94 26.05 4.08
C GLN A 483 -10.35 24.82 4.90
N ASP A 484 -10.72 23.73 4.25
CA ASP A 484 -11.19 22.51 4.91
C ASP A 484 -10.04 21.56 5.27
N CYS A 485 -10.18 20.88 6.41
CA CYS A 485 -9.21 19.89 6.88
C CYS A 485 -9.23 18.61 6.02
N ALA A 486 -8.06 18.11 5.67
CA ALA A 486 -7.93 16.78 5.07
C ALA A 486 -8.24 15.70 6.12
N THR A 487 -9.28 14.91 5.85
CA THR A 487 -9.61 13.70 6.62
C THR A 487 -9.81 12.54 5.65
N GLN A 488 -9.28 11.37 6.00
CA GLN A 488 -9.38 10.16 5.18
C GLN A 488 -10.24 9.15 5.92
N SER A 489 -11.46 8.95 5.44
CA SER A 489 -12.44 8.01 6.01
C SER A 489 -13.39 7.53 4.92
N ILE A 490 -13.96 6.34 5.10
CA ILE A 490 -15.01 5.79 4.23
C ILE A 490 -16.25 6.70 4.17
N LEU A 491 -16.47 7.49 5.21
CA LEU A 491 -17.57 8.45 5.30
C LEU A 491 -17.41 9.62 4.29
N GLN A 492 -16.20 9.82 3.75
CA GLN A 492 -15.94 10.85 2.75
C GLN A 492 -16.66 10.58 1.43
N TYR A 493 -16.95 9.31 1.09
CA TYR A 493 -17.80 8.96 -0.06
C TYR A 493 -19.21 9.55 0.05
N PHE A 494 -19.69 9.76 1.29
CA PHE A 494 -20.96 10.38 1.59
C PHE A 494 -20.83 11.87 1.97
N LYS A 495 -19.67 12.48 1.68
CA LYS A 495 -19.34 13.87 2.04
C LYS A 495 -19.49 14.14 3.54
N MET A 496 -19.23 13.13 4.38
CA MET A 496 -19.36 13.20 5.83
C MET A 496 -20.78 13.56 6.32
N ASN A 497 -21.81 13.35 5.48
CA ASN A 497 -23.21 13.61 5.83
C ASN A 497 -24.00 12.30 5.91
N PRO A 498 -24.60 11.96 7.07
CA PRO A 498 -25.43 10.76 7.20
C PRO A 498 -26.62 10.73 6.23
N ASP A 499 -27.21 11.89 5.87
CA ASP A 499 -28.37 11.93 4.96
C ASP A 499 -28.01 11.44 3.54
N ASN A 500 -26.73 11.58 3.15
CA ASN A 500 -26.27 11.10 1.84
C ASN A 500 -26.12 9.57 1.80
N PHE A 501 -26.02 8.90 2.94
CA PHE A 501 -25.87 7.46 3.00
C PHE A 501 -27.06 6.75 2.36
N ASP A 502 -28.28 7.09 2.78
CA ASP A 502 -29.49 6.48 2.23
C ASP A 502 -29.74 6.95 0.78
N ASN A 503 -29.47 8.22 0.47
CA ASN A 503 -29.68 8.79 -0.87
C ASN A 503 -28.78 8.17 -1.96
N TYR A 504 -27.58 7.72 -1.61
CA TYR A 504 -26.61 7.19 -2.58
C TYR A 504 -26.67 5.67 -2.73
N GLY A 505 -27.57 4.98 -2.01
CA GLY A 505 -27.70 3.52 -2.06
C GLY A 505 -26.90 2.77 -0.99
N GLY A 506 -26.54 3.43 0.11
CA GLY A 506 -25.97 2.81 1.29
C GLY A 506 -24.65 2.07 1.02
N VAL A 507 -24.58 0.81 1.44
CA VAL A 507 -23.36 -0.03 1.35
C VAL A 507 -22.98 -0.31 -0.11
N ASP A 508 -23.95 -0.45 -1.01
CA ASP A 508 -23.69 -0.75 -2.42
C ASP A 508 -22.94 0.38 -3.12
N HIS A 509 -23.19 1.63 -2.70
CA HIS A 509 -22.41 2.79 -3.15
C HIS A 509 -20.93 2.66 -2.80
N VAL A 510 -20.63 2.20 -1.59
CA VAL A 510 -19.25 1.99 -1.13
C VAL A 510 -18.59 0.89 -1.94
N GLY A 511 -19.32 -0.22 -2.19
CA GLY A 511 -18.85 -1.30 -3.06
C GLY A 511 -18.48 -0.79 -4.45
N TYR A 512 -19.37 -0.03 -5.07
CA TYR A 512 -19.12 0.62 -6.36
C TYR A 512 -17.92 1.57 -6.32
N CYS A 513 -17.81 2.41 -5.29
CA CYS A 513 -16.67 3.30 -5.12
C CYS A 513 -15.36 2.55 -4.93
N PHE A 514 -15.34 1.38 -4.28
CA PHE A 514 -14.13 0.57 -4.20
C PHE A 514 -13.75 -0.08 -5.53
N GLU A 515 -14.74 -0.53 -6.32
CA GLU A 515 -14.48 -1.11 -7.64
C GLU A 515 -13.99 -0.06 -8.66
N VAL A 516 -14.52 1.15 -8.61
CA VAL A 516 -14.23 2.22 -9.60
C VAL A 516 -13.11 3.17 -9.15
N CYS A 517 -12.96 3.40 -7.84
CA CYS A 517 -11.97 4.33 -7.30
C CYS A 517 -10.82 3.63 -6.58
N HIS A 518 -10.40 2.43 -7.03
CA HIS A 518 -9.28 1.69 -6.44
C HIS A 518 -8.07 2.63 -6.22
N ILE A 519 -7.85 3.02 -4.95
CA ILE A 519 -6.65 3.70 -4.46
C ILE A 519 -5.56 2.66 -4.22
#